data_AF-S4P919-F1
#
_entry.id   AF-S4P919-F1
#
_cell.length_a   1.000
_cell.length_b   1.000
_cell.length_c   1.000
_cell.angle_alpha   90.00
_cell.angle_beta   90.00
_cell.angle_gamma   90.00
#
_symmetry.space_group_name_H-M   'P 1'
#
loop_
_entity.id
_entity.type
_entity.pdbx_description
1 polymer ?
#
loop_
_entity_poly.entity_id
_entity_poly.type
_entity_poly.pdbx_seq_one_letter_code
_entity_poly.pdbx_strand_id
1 'polypeptide(L)'
;QTHLAEGASEPVNVDAAPKRAAAQRLHQVPPPQDLFLQAQKHIFNVMKFDSYPRFLRSEVHAKCARADLRGLSPPYTPQSPHPDTPKLKKSASNASD
;
A
#
# COMPACT_ATOMS: atom_id res chain seq x y z
N GLN A 1 -4.08 -7.53 -15.30
CA GLN A 1 -4.63 -6.60 -16.32
C GLN A 1 -5.11 -5.28 -15.71
N THR A 2 -5.56 -5.25 -14.45
CA THR A 2 -6.14 -4.07 -13.79
C THR A 2 -5.21 -2.87 -13.60
N HIS A 3 -3.91 -3.08 -13.32
CA HIS A 3 -3.03 -1.98 -12.88
C HIS A 3 -1.79 -1.69 -13.74
N LEU A 4 -1.25 -2.69 -14.43
CA LEU A 4 0.05 -2.60 -15.14
C LEU A 4 -0.03 -2.85 -16.65
N ALA A 5 -1.20 -3.24 -17.17
CA ALA A 5 -1.37 -3.45 -18.62
C ALA A 5 -1.47 -2.12 -19.37
N GLU A 6 -1.19 -2.14 -20.67
CA GLU A 6 -1.50 -1.04 -21.57
C GLU A 6 -3.03 -0.88 -21.65
N GLY A 7 -3.55 0.29 -21.29
CA GLY A 7 -5.00 0.52 -21.15
C GLY A 7 -5.62 -0.01 -19.84
N ALA A 8 -4.82 -0.24 -18.80
CA ALA A 8 -5.30 -0.64 -17.47
C ALA A 8 -6.43 0.26 -16.94
N SER A 9 -7.45 -0.34 -16.32
CA SER A 9 -8.60 0.37 -15.74
C SER A 9 -8.22 1.24 -14.53
N GLU A 10 -7.18 0.83 -13.80
CA GLU A 10 -6.66 1.55 -12.63
C GLU A 10 -5.14 1.66 -12.75
N PRO A 11 -4.64 2.49 -13.69
CA PRO A 11 -3.22 2.55 -14.00
C PRO A 11 -2.45 3.10 -12.82
N VAL A 12 -1.51 2.33 -12.31
CA VAL A 12 -0.63 2.80 -11.24
C VAL A 12 0.52 3.63 -11.80
N ASN A 13 0.91 4.68 -11.07
CA ASN A 13 2.04 5.54 -11.41
C ASN A 13 3.33 4.76 -11.20
N VAL A 14 3.73 4.00 -12.21
CA VAL A 14 4.98 3.23 -12.27
C VAL A 14 5.65 3.55 -13.60
N ASP A 15 6.96 3.79 -13.53
CA ASP A 15 7.80 4.02 -14.71
C ASP A 15 7.65 2.90 -15.74
N ALA A 16 8.00 3.20 -17.00
CA ALA A 16 7.88 2.23 -18.09
C ALA A 16 8.78 0.98 -17.90
N ALA A 17 9.84 1.07 -17.08
CA ALA A 17 10.78 -0.03 -16.86
C ALA A 17 10.17 -1.19 -16.03
N PRO A 18 9.64 -0.98 -14.81
CA PRO A 18 8.97 -2.06 -14.07
C PRO A 18 7.75 -2.66 -14.78
N LYS A 19 6.99 -1.85 -15.53
CA LYS A 19 5.85 -2.33 -16.35
C LYS A 19 6.32 -3.31 -17.43
N ARG A 20 7.38 -2.95 -18.17
CA ARG A 20 7.97 -3.82 -19.21
C ARG A 20 8.58 -5.09 -18.61
N ALA A 21 9.28 -4.99 -17.48
CA ALA A 21 9.87 -6.13 -16.80
C ALA A 21 8.81 -7.17 -16.38
N ALA A 22 7.66 -6.70 -15.86
CA ALA A 22 6.53 -7.57 -15.56
C ALA A 22 5.90 -8.18 -16.82
N ALA A 23 5.68 -7.37 -17.88
CA ALA A 23 5.12 -7.86 -19.13
C ALA A 23 5.98 -8.95 -19.81
N GLN A 24 7.30 -8.79 -19.77
CA GLN A 24 8.25 -9.74 -20.36
C GLN A 24 8.29 -11.09 -19.65
N ARG A 25 7.96 -11.16 -18.35
CA ARG A 25 8.03 -12.41 -17.57
C ARG A 25 6.66 -13.01 -17.29
N LEU A 26 5.58 -12.36 -17.74
CA LEU A 26 4.20 -12.77 -17.52
C LEU A 26 3.85 -14.10 -18.20
N HIS A 27 4.52 -14.45 -19.29
CA HIS A 27 4.26 -15.67 -20.06
C HIS A 27 4.89 -16.94 -19.46
N GLN A 28 5.66 -16.83 -18.37
CA GLN A 28 6.30 -17.96 -17.70
C GLN A 28 5.28 -18.78 -16.92
N VAL A 29 5.40 -20.11 -16.93
CA VAL A 29 4.49 -21.04 -16.23
C VAL A 29 5.29 -21.99 -15.33
N PRO A 30 5.16 -21.90 -13.99
CA PRO A 30 4.37 -20.92 -13.25
C PRO A 30 5.01 -19.51 -13.33
N PRO A 31 4.22 -18.43 -13.16
CA PRO A 31 4.76 -17.07 -13.10
C PRO A 31 5.75 -16.92 -11.93
N PRO A 32 6.82 -16.13 -12.09
CA PRO A 32 7.78 -15.88 -11.02
C PRO A 32 7.12 -15.17 -9.84
N GLN A 33 7.47 -15.56 -8.61
CA GLN A 33 6.95 -14.90 -7.40
C GLN A 33 7.41 -13.44 -7.26
N ASP A 34 8.54 -13.10 -7.88
CA ASP A 34 9.13 -11.75 -7.88
C ASP A 34 8.61 -10.85 -9.02
N LEU A 35 7.66 -11.33 -9.83
CA LEU A 35 7.18 -10.66 -11.04
C LEU A 35 6.78 -9.19 -10.83
N PHE A 36 6.15 -8.91 -9.70
CA PHE A 36 5.67 -7.56 -9.36
C PHE A 36 6.54 -6.83 -8.36
N LEU A 37 7.66 -7.41 -7.91
CA LEU A 37 8.47 -6.84 -6.82
C LEU A 37 9.01 -5.45 -7.16
N GLN A 38 9.42 -5.24 -8.42
CA GLN A 38 9.91 -3.93 -8.87
C GLN A 38 8.78 -2.88 -8.91
N ALA A 39 7.61 -3.25 -9.45
CA ALA A 39 6.45 -2.36 -9.50
C ALA A 39 5.94 -2.03 -8.08
N GLN A 40 5.90 -3.02 -7.20
CA GLN A 40 5.54 -2.86 -5.79
C GLN A 40 6.50 -1.92 -5.07
N LYS A 41 7.82 -2.09 -5.23
CA LYS A 41 8.83 -1.19 -4.65
C LYS A 41 8.65 0.26 -5.12
N HIS A 42 8.35 0.45 -6.40
CA HIS A 42 8.10 1.78 -6.94
C HIS A 42 6.86 2.43 -6.31
N ILE A 43 5.73 1.72 -6.28
CA ILE A 43 4.50 2.23 -5.65
C ILE A 43 4.67 2.50 -4.17
N PHE A 44 5.37 1.61 -3.46
CA PHE A 44 5.70 1.84 -2.05
C PHE A 44 6.47 3.15 -1.87
N ASN A 45 7.47 3.44 -2.70
CA ASN A 45 8.23 4.68 -2.61
C ASN A 45 7.38 5.91 -2.95
N VAL A 46 6.59 5.87 -4.03
CA VAL A 46 5.67 6.96 -4.39
C VAL A 46 4.72 7.25 -3.24
N MET A 47 4.09 6.22 -2.68
CA MET A 47 3.20 6.36 -1.53
C MET A 47 3.93 6.88 -0.30
N LYS A 48 5.12 6.35 0.01
CA LYS A 48 5.93 6.73 1.17
C LYS A 48 6.32 8.21 1.14
N PHE A 49 6.62 8.77 -0.03
CA PHE A 49 7.11 10.14 -0.15
C PHE A 49 6.02 11.18 -0.45
N ASP A 50 4.84 10.77 -0.94
CA ASP A 50 3.75 11.70 -1.27
C ASP A 50 2.48 11.43 -0.45
N SER A 51 1.80 10.31 -0.69
CA SER A 51 0.51 10.00 -0.06
C SER A 51 0.60 9.80 1.46
N TYR A 52 1.66 9.17 1.97
CA TYR A 52 1.81 8.85 3.38
C TYR A 52 2.04 10.09 4.26
N PRO A 53 2.94 11.04 3.92
CA PRO A 53 3.06 12.30 4.64
C PRO A 53 1.80 13.17 4.54
N ARG A 54 1.06 13.11 3.42
CA ARG A 54 -0.26 13.76 3.30
C ARG A 54 -1.28 13.11 4.24
N PHE A 55 -1.29 11.78 4.35
CA PHE A 55 -2.15 11.06 5.28
C PHE A 55 -1.87 11.45 6.74
N LEU A 56 -0.60 11.50 7.18
CA LEU A 56 -0.25 11.88 8.55
C LEU A 56 -0.70 13.30 8.93
N ARG A 57 -0.76 14.21 7.95
CA ARG A 57 -1.26 15.59 8.10
C ARG A 57 -2.77 15.74 7.90
N SER A 58 -3.46 14.67 7.49
CA SER A 58 -4.89 14.73 7.16
C SER A 58 -5.77 14.77 8.42
N GLU A 59 -6.97 15.33 8.25
CA GLU A 59 -8.03 15.28 9.28
C GLU A 59 -8.42 13.86 9.65
N VAL A 60 -8.32 12.89 8.73
CA VAL A 60 -8.63 11.49 9.00
C VAL A 60 -7.69 10.94 10.07
N HIS A 61 -6.38 11.12 9.87
CA HIS A 61 -5.38 10.71 10.84
C HIS A 61 -5.54 11.45 12.18
N ALA A 62 -5.74 12.78 12.14
CA ALA A 62 -5.93 13.58 13.34
C ALA A 62 -7.17 13.17 14.17
N LYS A 63 -8.29 12.85 13.50
CA LYS A 63 -9.50 12.37 14.18
C LYS A 63 -9.29 11.02 14.84
N CYS A 64 -8.62 10.08 14.18
CA CYS A 64 -8.27 8.79 14.78
C CYS A 64 -7.34 8.96 15.99
N ALA A 65 -6.26 9.74 15.87
CA ALA A 65 -5.34 9.99 16.97
C ALA A 65 -6.03 10.61 18.20
N ARG A 66 -6.98 11.54 17.98
CA ARG A 66 -7.79 12.12 19.05
C ARG A 66 -8.74 11.12 19.71
N ALA A 67 -9.33 10.20 18.93
CA ALA A 67 -10.19 9.15 19.46
C ALA A 67 -9.36 8.18 20.33
N ASP A 68 -8.20 7.76 19.85
CA ASP A 68 -7.28 6.88 20.57
C ASP A 68 -6.85 7.49 21.91
N LEU A 69 -6.49 8.78 21.93
CA LEU A 69 -6.13 9.50 23.17
C LEU A 69 -7.28 9.59 24.19
N ARG A 70 -8.53 9.53 23.73
CA ARG A 70 -9.73 9.59 24.57
C ARG A 70 -10.29 8.20 24.91
N GLY A 71 -9.65 7.12 24.45
CA GLY A 71 -10.16 5.75 24.59
C GLY A 71 -11.46 5.50 23.81
N LEU A 72 -11.74 6.31 22.79
CA LEU A 72 -12.92 6.19 21.95
C LEU A 72 -12.63 5.28 20.75
N SER A 73 -13.68 4.69 20.18
CA SER A 73 -13.54 3.93 18.93
C SER A 73 -13.09 4.85 17.78
N PRO A 74 -12.30 4.33 16.83
CA PRO A 74 -11.92 5.09 15.66
C PRO A 74 -13.16 5.49 14.85
N PRO A 75 -13.21 6.72 14.32
CA PRO A 75 -14.36 7.26 13.60
C PRO A 75 -14.57 6.62 12.22
N TYR A 76 -13.65 5.76 11.78
CA TYR A 76 -13.75 4.99 10.55
C TYR A 76 -13.75 3.51 10.89
N THR A 77 -14.78 2.79 10.44
CA THR A 77 -14.76 1.33 10.40
C THR A 77 -13.77 0.89 9.34
N PRO A 78 -12.80 0.01 9.65
CA PRO A 78 -11.96 -0.55 8.61
C PRO A 78 -12.86 -1.25 7.59
N GLN A 79 -12.79 -0.80 6.32
CA GLN A 79 -13.32 -1.62 5.23
C GLN A 79 -12.63 -2.97 5.32
N SER A 80 -13.41 -4.05 5.24
CA SER A 80 -12.93 -5.43 5.33
C SER A 80 -11.63 -5.56 4.54
N PRO A 81 -10.55 -6.11 5.14
CA PRO A 81 -9.26 -6.19 4.46
C PRO A 81 -9.46 -6.92 3.13
N HIS A 82 -8.95 -6.33 2.05
CA HIS A 82 -8.72 -7.09 0.82
C HIS A 82 -7.90 -8.33 1.20
N PRO A 83 -8.25 -9.54 0.69
CA PRO A 83 -7.62 -10.79 1.11
C PRO A 83 -6.09 -10.80 1.02
N ASP A 84 -5.49 -9.88 0.25
CA ASP A 84 -4.06 -9.83 -0.04
C ASP A 84 -3.26 -8.79 0.77
N THR A 85 -3.87 -8.05 1.71
CA THR A 85 -3.08 -7.13 2.56
C THR A 85 -2.42 -7.89 3.72
N PRO A 86 -1.07 -7.95 3.81
CA PRO A 86 -0.42 -8.52 4.98
C PRO A 86 -0.77 -7.67 6.20
N LYS A 87 -1.36 -8.30 7.23
CA LYS A 87 -1.70 -7.63 8.49
C LYS A 87 -0.43 -7.00 9.06
N LEU A 88 -0.37 -5.66 9.11
CA LEU A 88 0.65 -4.96 9.89
C LEU A 88 0.47 -5.37 11.35
N LYS A 89 1.37 -6.22 11.86
CA LYS A 89 1.45 -6.49 13.30
C LYS A 89 1.70 -5.15 13.99
N LYS A 90 0.75 -4.73 14.83
CA LYS A 90 0.95 -3.64 15.79
C LYS A 90 2.06 -4.09 16.75
N SER A 91 3.28 -3.61 16.54
CA SER A 91 4.34 -3.74 17.53
C SER A 91 3.92 -2.90 18.74
N ALA A 92 3.67 -3.56 19.87
CA ALA A 92 3.56 -2.88 21.14
C ALA A 92 4.94 -2.28 21.45
N SER A 93 5.06 -0.95 21.41
CA SER A 93 6.20 -0.25 21.98
C SER A 93 6.13 -0.42 23.50
N ASN A 94 6.92 -1.36 24.02
CA ASN A 94 7.27 -1.36 25.43
C ASN A 94 8.45 -0.38 25.59
N ALA A 95 8.14 0.86 25.95
CA ALA A 95 9.11 1.75 26.56
C ALA A 95 8.89 1.63 28.07
N SER A 96 9.76 0.89 28.74
CA SER A 96 9.96 0.99 30.19
C SER A 96 11.25 1.76 30.41
N ASP A 97 11.14 2.69 31.36
CA ASP A 97 12.11 3.65 31.91
C ASP A 97 13.54 3.10 32.08
#